data_AF-A0A924IHL8-F1
#
_entry.id   AF-A0A924IHL8-F1
#
_cell.length_a   1.000
_cell.length_b   1.000
_cell.length_c   1.000
_cell.angle_alpha   90.00
_cell.angle_beta   90.00
_cell.angle_gamma   90.00
#
_symmetry.space_group_name_H-M   'P 1'
#
loop_
_entity.id
_entity.type
_entity.pdbx_description
1 polymer ?
#
loop_
_entity_poly.entity_id
_entity_poly.type
_entity_poly.pdbx_seq_one_letter_code
_entity_poly.pdbx_strand_id
1 'polypeptide(L)'
;MIETLFENIQKHLSMLDSAVLSSEKIKNFAKNENLNGVVSETENRERIVNIVTQIQRKVEEQINLLDPSEISNDGLLILKTWFQDLNILSERMLSCDRQTVEYLGQQKEDTTKEIAMIYKNKEIFKSYNHEGKK
;
A
#
# COMPACT_ATOMS: atom_id res chain seq x y z
N MET A 1 -29.07 -12.44 11.50
CA MET A 1 -28.58 -11.07 11.25
C MET A 1 -27.20 -10.88 11.86
N ILE A 2 -27.00 -11.24 13.13
CA ILE A 2 -25.69 -11.11 13.80
C ILE A 2 -24.63 -12.08 13.24
N GLU A 3 -25.02 -13.32 12.89
CA GLU A 3 -24.12 -14.29 12.26
C GLU A 3 -23.60 -13.79 10.90
N THR A 4 -24.50 -13.28 10.06
CA THR A 4 -24.14 -12.68 8.76
C THR A 4 -23.26 -11.44 8.88
N LEU A 5 -23.36 -10.69 9.99
CA LEU A 5 -22.45 -9.59 10.27
C LEU A 5 -21.04 -10.12 10.58
N PHE A 6 -20.93 -11.15 11.42
CA PHE A 6 -19.63 -11.72 11.78
C PHE A 6 -18.93 -12.38 10.59
N GLU A 7 -19.68 -13.05 9.71
CA GLU A 7 -19.15 -13.54 8.43
C GLU A 7 -18.61 -12.40 7.56
N ASN A 8 -19.34 -11.27 7.47
CA ASN A 8 -18.88 -10.12 6.72
C ASN A 8 -17.65 -9.46 7.36
N ILE A 9 -17.55 -9.42 8.69
CA ILE A 9 -16.36 -8.95 9.42
C ILE A 9 -15.16 -9.84 9.13
N GLN A 10 -15.31 -11.17 9.18
CA GLN A 10 -14.23 -12.11 8.84
C GLN A 10 -13.77 -11.92 7.40
N LYS A 11 -14.71 -11.80 6.46
CA LYS A 11 -14.40 -11.54 5.06
C LYS A 11 -13.70 -10.19 4.88
N HIS A 12 -14.13 -9.18 5.62
CA HIS A 12 -13.51 -7.85 5.61
C HIS A 12 -12.05 -7.92 6.05
N LEU A 13 -11.78 -8.55 7.20
CA LEU A 13 -10.42 -8.73 7.73
C LEU A 13 -9.52 -9.51 6.77
N SER A 14 -10.02 -10.60 6.18
CA SER A 14 -9.26 -11.38 5.19
C SER A 14 -8.87 -10.57 3.94
N MET A 15 -9.78 -9.71 3.46
CA MET A 15 -9.49 -8.82 2.33
C MET A 15 -8.53 -7.69 2.73
N LEU A 16 -8.62 -7.19 3.96
CA LEU A 16 -7.73 -6.16 4.47
C LEU A 16 -6.30 -6.71 4.67
N ASP A 17 -6.16 -7.94 5.17
CA ASP A 17 -4.87 -8.65 5.20
C ASP A 17 -4.27 -8.79 3.80
N SER A 18 -5.10 -9.10 2.80
CA SER A 18 -4.65 -9.15 1.40
C SER A 18 -4.16 -7.79 0.90
N ALA A 19 -4.81 -6.69 1.32
CA ALA A 19 -4.37 -5.33 1.01
C ALA A 19 -3.01 -5.00 1.65
N VAL A 20 -2.82 -5.41 2.92
CA VAL A 20 -1.55 -5.27 3.65
C VAL A 20 -0.42 -6.03 2.95
N LEU A 21 -0.67 -7.28 2.57
CA LEU A 21 0.31 -8.09 1.84
C LEU A 21 0.68 -7.47 0.49
N SER A 22 -0.29 -6.84 -0.19
CA SER A 22 -0.05 -6.08 -1.41
C SER A 22 0.83 -4.85 -1.15
N SER A 23 0.58 -4.09 -0.09
CA SER A 23 1.48 -2.99 0.36
C SER A 23 2.90 -3.47 0.65
N GLU A 24 3.07 -4.64 1.26
CA GLU A 24 4.39 -5.22 1.53
C GLU A 24 5.12 -5.62 0.24
N LYS A 25 4.41 -6.18 -0.74
CA LYS A 25 4.95 -6.48 -2.07
C LYS A 25 5.38 -5.21 -2.79
N ILE A 26 4.55 -4.17 -2.80
CA ILE A 26 4.88 -2.86 -3.41
C ILE A 26 6.16 -2.32 -2.80
N LYS A 27 6.27 -2.33 -1.47
CA LYS A 27 7.49 -1.93 -0.77
C LYS A 27 8.70 -2.75 -1.21
N ASN A 28 8.57 -4.07 -1.30
CA ASN A 28 9.67 -4.95 -1.70
C ASN A 28 10.08 -4.72 -3.16
N PHE A 29 9.13 -4.46 -4.06
CA PHE A 29 9.42 -4.09 -5.44
C PHE A 29 10.13 -2.75 -5.50
N ALA A 30 9.70 -1.75 -4.72
CA ALA A 30 10.37 -0.48 -4.61
C ALA A 30 11.80 -0.69 -4.09
N LYS A 31 12.01 -1.41 -3.00
CA LYS A 31 13.35 -1.71 -2.46
C LYS A 31 14.30 -2.34 -3.49
N ASN A 32 13.77 -3.18 -4.38
CA ASN A 32 14.54 -3.89 -5.40
C ASN A 32 14.55 -3.17 -6.76
N GLU A 33 14.19 -1.88 -6.80
CA GLU A 33 14.17 -1.04 -8.00
C GLU A 33 13.29 -1.59 -9.14
N ASN A 34 12.33 -2.46 -8.82
CA ASN A 34 11.39 -3.03 -9.77
C ASN A 34 10.16 -2.14 -9.95
N LEU A 35 10.31 -1.06 -10.74
CA LEU A 35 9.24 -0.09 -10.98
C LEU A 35 7.99 -0.70 -11.63
N ASN A 36 8.15 -1.68 -12.53
CA ASN A 36 7.02 -2.38 -13.14
C ASN A 36 6.21 -3.17 -12.10
N GLY A 37 6.91 -3.80 -11.15
CA GLY A 37 6.29 -4.48 -10.01
C GLY A 37 5.53 -3.51 -9.11
N VAL A 38 6.11 -2.33 -8.82
CA VAL A 38 5.45 -1.28 -8.05
C VAL A 38 4.14 -0.85 -8.70
N VAL A 39 4.15 -0.55 -10.01
CA VAL A 39 2.95 -0.10 -10.74
C VAL A 39 1.87 -1.19 -10.74
N SER A 40 2.22 -2.39 -11.22
CA SER A 40 1.26 -3.49 -11.35
C SER A 40 0.63 -3.91 -10.01
N GLU A 41 1.42 -3.96 -8.94
CA GLU A 41 0.91 -4.32 -7.62
C GLU A 41 0.12 -3.15 -6.98
N THR A 42 0.43 -1.90 -7.29
CA THR A 42 -0.38 -0.74 -6.86
C THR A 42 -1.79 -0.79 -7.46
N GLU A 43 -1.91 -1.09 -8.75
CA GLU A 43 -3.21 -1.30 -9.41
C GLU A 43 -3.97 -2.50 -8.80
N ASN A 44 -3.26 -3.58 -8.48
CA ASN A 44 -3.85 -4.73 -7.79
C ASN A 44 -4.38 -4.33 -6.40
N ARG A 45 -3.59 -3.59 -5.62
CA ARG A 45 -3.99 -3.08 -4.30
C ARG A 45 -5.22 -2.20 -4.38
N GLU A 46 -5.32 -1.33 -5.39
CA GLU A 46 -6.49 -0.48 -5.59
C GLU A 46 -7.77 -1.32 -5.78
N ARG A 47 -7.72 -2.38 -6.58
CA ARG A 47 -8.86 -3.31 -6.75
C ARG A 47 -9.25 -3.98 -5.44
N ILE A 48 -8.27 -4.40 -4.65
CA ILE A 48 -8.49 -5.01 -3.33
C ILE A 48 -9.16 -4.00 -2.38
N VAL A 49 -8.64 -2.77 -2.30
CA VAL A 49 -9.19 -1.70 -1.44
C VAL A 49 -10.62 -1.33 -1.84
N ASN A 50 -10.94 -1.37 -3.13
CA ASN A 50 -12.32 -1.17 -3.60
C ASN A 50 -13.26 -2.27 -3.08
N ILE A 51 -12.82 -3.54 -3.07
CA ILE A 51 -13.60 -4.65 -2.50
C ILE A 51 -13.74 -4.49 -0.98
N VAL A 52 -12.65 -4.18 -0.29
CA VAL A 52 -12.64 -3.90 1.17
C VAL A 52 -13.68 -2.83 1.50
N THR A 53 -13.71 -1.72 0.74
CA THR A 53 -14.66 -0.62 0.92
C THR A 53 -16.12 -1.07 0.76
N GLN A 54 -16.42 -1.94 -0.21
CA GLN A 54 -17.77 -2.47 -0.39
C GLN A 54 -18.20 -3.36 0.78
N ILE A 55 -17.28 -4.14 1.35
CA ILE A 55 -17.57 -4.98 2.50
C ILE A 55 -17.73 -4.11 3.76
N GLN A 56 -16.86 -3.13 3.96
CA GLN A 56 -16.95 -2.16 5.07
C GLN A 56 -18.33 -1.51 5.12
N ARG A 57 -18.83 -1.00 3.99
CA ARG A 57 -20.17 -0.39 3.92
C ARG A 57 -21.28 -1.36 4.36
N LYS A 58 -21.21 -2.62 3.94
CA LYS A 58 -22.19 -3.64 4.35
C LYS A 58 -22.13 -3.92 5.85
N VAL A 59 -20.93 -3.99 6.41
CA VAL A 59 -20.72 -4.19 7.85
C VAL A 59 -21.29 -2.99 8.62
N GLU A 60 -21.00 -1.76 8.19
CA GLU A 60 -21.53 -0.53 8.80
C GLU A 60 -23.06 -0.46 8.72
N GLU A 61 -23.66 -0.78 7.57
CA GLU A 61 -25.11 -0.86 7.39
C GLU A 61 -25.73 -1.87 8.36
N GLN A 62 -25.14 -3.06 8.50
CA GLN A 62 -25.61 -4.08 9.43
C GLN A 62 -25.50 -3.63 10.90
N ILE A 63 -24.40 -2.98 11.27
CA ILE A 63 -24.21 -2.42 12.63
C ILE A 63 -25.24 -1.34 12.93
N ASN A 64 -25.56 -0.46 11.97
CA ASN A 64 -26.54 0.60 12.16
C ASN A 64 -27.98 0.08 12.33
N LEU A 65 -28.27 -1.13 11.86
CA LEU A 65 -29.57 -1.78 11.97
C LEU A 65 -29.69 -2.70 13.20
N LEU A 66 -28.60 -2.90 13.94
CA LEU A 66 -28.58 -3.78 15.12
C LEU A 66 -29.22 -3.08 16.32
N ASP A 67 -30.17 -3.77 16.95
CA ASP A 67 -30.67 -3.36 18.26
C ASP A 67 -29.61 -3.70 19.32
N PRO A 68 -29.19 -2.74 20.18
CA PRO A 68 -28.21 -2.99 21.23
C PRO A 68 -28.59 -4.14 22.18
N SER A 69 -29.89 -4.41 22.36
CA SER A 69 -30.40 -5.49 23.21
C SER A 69 -30.22 -6.88 22.60
N GLU A 70 -29.97 -6.98 21.29
CA GLU A 70 -29.74 -8.24 20.57
C GLU A 70 -28.26 -8.64 20.54
N ILE A 71 -27.35 -7.80 21.05
CA ILE A 71 -25.90 -8.05 21.04
C ILE A 71 -25.48 -8.72 22.35
N SER A 72 -24.98 -9.95 22.25
CA SER A 72 -24.36 -10.63 23.39
C SER A 72 -23.01 -9.99 23.76
N ASN A 73 -22.54 -10.22 24.99
CA ASN A 73 -21.20 -9.75 25.40
C ASN A 73 -20.09 -10.26 24.47
N ASP A 74 -20.21 -11.50 23.98
CA ASP A 74 -19.27 -12.08 23.02
C ASP A 74 -19.34 -11.35 21.67
N GLY A 75 -20.54 -11.02 21.20
CA GLY A 75 -20.72 -10.24 19.98
C GLY A 75 -20.13 -8.82 20.10
N LEU A 76 -20.28 -8.20 21.27
CA LEU A 76 -19.68 -6.90 21.56
C LEU A 76 -18.14 -6.99 21.58
N LEU A 77 -17.59 -8.09 22.10
CA LEU A 77 -16.15 -8.34 22.09
C LEU A 77 -15.63 -8.47 20.65
N ILE A 78 -16.31 -9.23 19.79
CA ILE A 78 -15.96 -9.36 18.36
C ILE A 78 -15.90 -8.00 17.69
N LEU A 79 -16.91 -7.14 17.89
CA LEU A 79 -16.94 -5.80 17.33
C LEU A 79 -15.75 -4.94 17.81
N LYS A 80 -15.45 -4.97 19.11
CA LYS A 80 -14.32 -4.24 19.68
C LYS A 80 -12.98 -4.71 19.11
N THR A 81 -12.76 -6.01 19.03
CA THR A 81 -11.55 -6.60 18.44
C THR A 81 -11.43 -6.22 16.97
N TRP A 82 -12.52 -6.33 16.22
CA TRP A 82 -12.53 -5.92 14.82
C TRP A 82 -12.11 -4.45 14.63
N PHE A 83 -12.66 -3.51 15.42
CA PHE A 83 -12.22 -2.11 15.37
C PHE A 83 -10.73 -1.91 15.71
N GLN A 84 -10.19 -2.69 16.64
CA GLN A 84 -8.75 -2.65 16.97
C GLN A 84 -7.90 -3.17 15.80
N ASP A 85 -8.31 -4.28 15.19
CA ASP A 85 -7.62 -4.88 14.05
C ASP A 85 -7.59 -3.93 12.85
N LEU A 86 -8.67 -3.19 12.59
CA LEU A 86 -8.70 -2.17 11.54
C LEU A 86 -7.59 -1.12 11.74
N ASN A 87 -7.39 -0.65 12.97
CA ASN A 87 -6.35 0.33 13.26
C ASN A 87 -4.95 -0.27 13.03
N ILE A 88 -4.70 -1.48 13.55
CA ILE A 88 -3.41 -2.17 13.41
C ILE A 88 -3.05 -2.39 11.94
N LEU A 89 -4.00 -2.91 11.15
CA LEU A 89 -3.78 -3.22 9.74
C LEU A 89 -3.58 -1.94 8.91
N SER A 90 -4.33 -0.87 9.22
CA SER A 90 -4.16 0.43 8.57
C SER A 90 -2.79 1.05 8.87
N GLU A 91 -2.34 1.01 10.13
CA GLU A 91 -1.01 1.48 10.52
C GLU A 91 0.11 0.71 9.80
N ARG A 92 -0.03 -0.61 9.66
CA ARG A 92 0.93 -1.44 8.93
C ARG A 92 0.98 -1.09 7.44
N MET A 93 -0.16 -0.86 6.80
CA MET A 93 -0.22 -0.37 5.41
C MET A 93 0.47 0.99 5.26
N LEU A 94 0.15 1.96 6.14
CA LEU A 94 0.76 3.29 6.12
C LEU A 94 2.28 3.23 6.30
N SER A 95 2.76 2.35 7.17
CA SER A 95 4.19 2.13 7.37
C SER A 95 4.87 1.61 6.10
N CYS A 96 4.26 0.65 5.40
CA CYS A 96 4.76 0.15 4.13
C CYS A 96 4.77 1.23 3.04
N ASP A 97 3.73 2.05 2.98
CA ASP A 97 3.61 3.12 1.99
C ASP A 97 4.65 4.21 2.21
N ARG A 98 4.95 4.58 3.48
CA ARG A 98 6.05 5.50 3.81
C ARG A 98 7.40 4.96 3.33
N GLN A 99 7.72 3.71 3.65
CA GLN A 99 8.97 3.08 3.22
C GLN A 99 9.08 2.98 1.69
N THR A 100 7.95 2.71 1.02
CA THR A 100 7.89 2.69 -0.46
C THR A 100 8.27 4.05 -1.03
N VAL A 101 7.68 5.14 -0.52
CA VAL A 101 7.98 6.51 -0.97
C VAL A 101 9.44 6.87 -0.70
N GLU A 102 10.00 6.47 0.44
CA GLU A 102 11.42 6.67 0.76
C GLU A 102 12.33 5.98 -0.27
N TYR A 103 12.09 4.71 -0.59
CA TYR A 103 12.87 3.98 -1.60
C TYR A 103 12.78 4.60 -3.00
N LEU A 104 11.58 4.97 -3.44
CA LEU A 104 11.38 5.62 -4.74
C LEU A 104 12.01 7.01 -4.79
N GLY A 105 11.98 7.75 -3.67
CA GLY A 105 12.65 9.04 -3.53
C GLY A 105 14.17 8.91 -3.69
N GLN A 106 14.77 7.94 -3.02
CA GLN A 106 16.20 7.66 -3.12
C GLN A 106 16.60 7.29 -4.56
N GLN A 107 15.85 6.41 -5.21
CA GLN A 107 16.10 6.01 -6.61
C GLN A 107 16.04 7.19 -7.58
N LYS A 108 15.08 8.11 -7.38
CA LYS A 108 14.97 9.32 -8.19
C LYS A 108 16.22 10.19 -8.04
N GLU A 109 16.72 10.38 -6.82
CA GLU A 109 17.93 11.16 -6.57
C GLU A 109 19.16 10.53 -7.22
N ASP A 110 19.33 9.22 -7.07
CA ASP A 110 20.49 8.51 -7.61
C ASP A 110 20.49 8.50 -9.14
N THR A 111 19.34 8.23 -9.76
CA THR A 111 19.16 8.37 -11.21
C THR A 111 19.48 9.78 -11.70
N THR A 112 19.08 10.82 -10.95
CA THR A 112 19.35 12.22 -11.31
C THR A 112 20.86 12.52 -11.27
N LYS A 113 21.57 12.01 -10.25
CA LYS A 113 23.04 12.16 -10.13
C LYS A 113 23.76 11.45 -11.27
N GLU A 114 23.34 10.23 -11.62
CA GLU A 114 23.91 9.48 -12.74
C GLU A 114 23.74 10.20 -14.08
N ILE A 115 22.53 10.71 -14.36
CA ILE A 115 22.25 11.49 -15.56
C ILE A 115 23.17 12.73 -15.62
N ALA A 116 23.28 13.48 -14.53
CA ALA A 116 24.15 14.66 -14.46
C ALA A 116 25.63 14.30 -14.71
N MET A 117 26.11 13.18 -14.16
CA MET A 117 27.46 12.68 -14.37
C MET A 117 27.72 12.30 -15.84
N ILE A 118 26.76 11.62 -16.48
CA ILE A 118 26.84 11.26 -17.91
C ILE A 118 26.92 12.52 -18.77
N TYR A 119 26.10 13.54 -18.50
CA TYR A 119 26.14 14.80 -19.25
C TYR A 119 27.48 15.53 -19.07
N LYS A 120 27.97 15.65 -17.84
CA LYS A 120 29.27 16.27 -17.55
C LYS A 120 30.41 15.55 -18.26
N ASN A 121 30.41 14.21 -18.24
CA ASN A 121 31.43 13.42 -18.94
C ASN A 121 31.34 13.62 -20.46
N LYS A 122 30.13 13.63 -21.05
CA LYS A 122 29.95 13.90 -22.49
C LYS A 122 30.48 15.27 -22.90
N GLU A 123 30.31 16.30 -22.07
CA GLU A 123 30.88 17.63 -22.34
C GLU A 123 32.41 17.62 -22.30
N ILE A 124 33.01 16.98 -21.29
CA ILE A 124 34.48 16.84 -21.19
C ILE A 124 35.04 16.14 -22.45
N PHE A 125 34.43 15.04 -22.90
CA PHE A 125 34.87 14.33 -24.11
C PHE A 125 34.71 15.14 -25.40
N LYS A 126 33.69 16.00 -25.51
CA LYS A 126 33.54 16.92 -26.65
C LYS A 126 34.65 17.99 -26.69
N SER A 127 35.07 18.49 -25.53
CA SER A 127 36.17 19.47 -25.42
C SER A 127 37.51 18.87 -25.83
N TYR A 128 37.81 17.63 -25.42
CA TYR A 128 39.06 16.95 -25.81
C TYR A 128 39.18 16.71 -27.33
N ASN A 129 38.07 16.44 -28.02
CA ASN A 129 38.09 16.23 -29.48
C ASN A 129 38.28 17.51 -30.31
N HIS A 130 38.16 18.70 -29.70
CA HIS A 130 38.42 19.97 -30.38
C HIS A 130 39.87 20.47 -30.24
N GLU A 131 40.65 19.94 -29.29
CA GLU A 131 42.07 20.31 -29.11
C GLU A 131 43.02 19.49 -30.00
N GLY A 132 42.54 18.40 -30.63
CA GLY A 132 43.34 17.55 -31.52
C GLY A 132 43.41 17.98 -32.99
N LYS A 133 42.87 19.14 -33.36
CA LYS A 133 43.01 19.73 -34.71
C LYS A 133 43.76 21.06 -34.62
N LYS A 134 45.08 21.01 -34.52
CA LYS A 134 45.99 22.11 -34.82
C LYS A 134 47.13 21.59 -35.68
#